data_AF-A0A1M7UEB6-F1
#
_entry.id   AF-A0A1M7UEB6-F1
#
_cell.length_a   1.000
_cell.length_b   1.000
_cell.length_c   1.000
_cell.angle_alpha   90.00
_cell.angle_beta   90.00
_cell.angle_gamma   90.00
#
_symmetry.space_group_name_H-M   'P 1'
#
loop_
_entity.id
_entity.type
_entity.pdbx_description
1 polymer ?
#
loop_
_entity_poly.entity_id
_entity_poly.type
_entity_poly.pdbx_seq_one_letter_code
_entity_poly.pdbx_strand_id
1 'polypeptide(L)'
;MDDDLVALRASCDRFLSSHGERAGDLLATVPADTALDRYGEGGVVADLEAEVAGVLGLPAAVYLPSGVMAQQAVLRVHADRRGRRTVLPHPESHLARHEEQAPERLHGLSVGDATMALRDDEVRTAVAALGR
;
A
#
# COMPACT_ATOMS: atom_id res chain seq x y z
N MET A 1 -23.36 0.07 -12.80
CA MET A 1 -22.44 0.58 -13.82
C MET A 1 -23.18 0.44 -15.13
N ASP A 2 -23.12 1.43 -16.01
CA ASP A 2 -23.85 1.40 -17.28
C ASP A 2 -23.23 0.33 -18.20
N ASP A 3 -24.04 -0.64 -18.63
CA ASP A 3 -23.58 -1.80 -19.41
C ASP A 3 -22.99 -1.37 -20.76
N ASP A 4 -23.50 -0.27 -21.34
CA ASP A 4 -22.98 0.30 -22.58
C ASP A 4 -21.56 0.86 -22.39
N LEU A 5 -21.28 1.47 -21.22
CA LEU A 5 -19.94 1.97 -20.89
C LEU A 5 -18.95 0.81 -20.64
N VAL A 6 -19.40 -0.30 -20.09
CA VAL A 6 -18.57 -1.51 -19.94
C VAL A 6 -18.20 -2.07 -21.31
N ALA A 7 -19.18 -2.21 -22.21
CA ALA A 7 -18.97 -2.70 -23.56
C ALA A 7 -18.03 -1.79 -24.37
N LEU A 8 -18.20 -0.46 -24.27
CA LEU A 8 -17.31 0.51 -24.89
C LEU A 8 -15.89 0.45 -24.32
N ARG A 9 -15.73 0.29 -23.00
CA ARG A 9 -14.41 0.14 -22.39
C ARG A 9 -13.70 -1.13 -22.86
N ALA A 10 -14.43 -2.24 -23.00
CA ALA A 10 -13.88 -3.51 -23.46
C ALA A 10 -13.42 -3.47 -24.92
N SER A 11 -13.99 -2.58 -25.75
CA SER A 11 -13.56 -2.41 -27.15
C SER A 11 -12.40 -1.41 -27.33
N CYS A 12 -12.00 -0.69 -26.27
CA CYS A 12 -10.87 0.23 -26.32
C CYS A 12 -9.52 -0.52 -26.37
N ASP A 13 -8.68 -0.16 -27.33
CA ASP A 13 -7.28 -0.61 -27.45
C ASP A 13 -6.28 0.43 -26.92
N ARG A 14 -6.76 1.61 -26.53
CA ARG A 14 -5.97 2.74 -26.01
C ARG A 14 -6.60 3.30 -24.75
N PHE A 15 -5.76 3.63 -23.79
CA PHE A 15 -6.18 4.10 -22.47
C PHE A 15 -5.48 5.42 -22.13
N LEU A 16 -6.25 6.42 -21.68
CA LEU A 16 -5.70 7.69 -21.19
C LEU A 16 -5.07 7.54 -19.79
N SER A 17 -5.61 6.62 -18.98
CA SER A 17 -5.13 6.30 -17.64
C SER A 17 -5.13 4.79 -17.41
N SER A 18 -4.27 4.31 -16.50
CA SER A 18 -3.99 2.88 -16.30
C SER A 18 -3.36 2.20 -17.53
N HIS A 19 -3.34 0.87 -17.55
CA HIS A 19 -2.61 0.07 -18.53
C HIS A 19 -3.50 -0.91 -19.31
N GLY A 20 -4.83 -0.79 -19.23
CA GLY A 20 -5.76 -1.76 -19.82
C GLY A 20 -5.69 -3.14 -19.15
N GLU A 21 -6.34 -4.15 -19.75
CA GLU A 21 -6.25 -5.54 -19.27
C GLU A 21 -4.98 -6.20 -19.82
N ARG A 22 -3.96 -6.37 -18.97
CA ARG A 22 -2.65 -6.92 -19.35
C ARG A 22 -2.19 -8.13 -18.53
N ALA A 23 -3.07 -8.68 -17.70
CA ALA A 23 -2.70 -9.74 -16.77
C ALA A 23 -2.11 -10.96 -17.47
N GLY A 24 -2.70 -11.41 -18.58
CA GLY A 24 -2.20 -12.54 -19.36
C GLY A 24 -0.78 -12.31 -19.91
N ASP A 25 -0.53 -11.13 -20.49
CA ASP A 25 0.78 -10.78 -21.04
C ASP A 25 1.85 -10.72 -19.95
N LEU A 26 1.53 -10.15 -18.79
CA LEU A 26 2.45 -10.07 -17.65
C LEU A 26 2.74 -11.47 -17.10
N LEU A 27 1.73 -12.32 -16.94
CA LEU A 27 1.92 -13.70 -16.49
C LEU A 27 2.77 -14.51 -17.47
N ALA A 28 2.63 -14.27 -18.78
CA ALA A 28 3.44 -14.93 -19.80
C ALA A 28 4.94 -14.56 -19.74
N THR A 29 5.29 -13.45 -19.08
CA THR A 29 6.71 -13.07 -18.85
C THR A 29 7.37 -13.80 -17.68
N VAL A 30 6.59 -14.49 -16.84
CA VAL A 30 7.12 -15.22 -15.68
C VAL A 30 7.64 -16.59 -16.12
N PRO A 31 8.93 -16.93 -15.86
CA PRO A 31 9.47 -18.25 -16.19
C PRO A 31 8.70 -19.39 -15.53
N ALA A 32 8.50 -20.49 -16.25
CA ALA A 32 7.72 -21.64 -15.75
C ALA A 32 8.37 -22.36 -14.55
N ASP A 33 9.69 -22.22 -14.38
CA ASP A 33 10.49 -22.76 -13.29
C ASP A 33 10.71 -21.78 -12.14
N THR A 34 10.00 -20.65 -12.14
CA THR A 34 10.01 -19.68 -11.03
C THR A 34 9.67 -20.38 -9.72
N ALA A 35 10.58 -20.26 -8.75
CA ALA A 35 10.38 -20.83 -7.43
C ALA A 35 9.18 -20.17 -6.74
N LEU A 36 8.26 -20.98 -6.23
CA LEU A 36 7.07 -20.49 -5.55
C LEU A 36 7.37 -20.14 -4.09
N ASP A 37 6.70 -19.11 -3.61
CA ASP A 37 6.57 -18.84 -2.18
C ASP A 37 5.77 -19.93 -1.47
N ARG A 38 6.10 -20.20 -0.20
CA ARG A 38 5.26 -20.95 0.72
C ARG A 38 5.05 -20.13 2.00
N TYR A 39 3.87 -19.52 2.12
CA TYR A 39 3.44 -18.77 3.32
C TYR A 39 4.39 -17.63 3.73
N GLY A 40 4.97 -16.91 2.76
CA GLY A 40 5.92 -15.82 2.99
C GLY A 40 7.37 -16.31 3.19
N GLU A 41 7.69 -17.53 2.77
CA GLU A 41 9.03 -18.11 2.84
C GLU A 41 9.56 -18.47 1.44
N GLY A 42 10.58 -17.74 1.02
CA GLY A 42 11.35 -18.03 -0.18
C GLY A 42 10.63 -17.74 -1.51
N GLY A 43 11.25 -18.23 -2.59
CA GLY A 43 10.73 -18.09 -3.95
C GLY A 43 10.58 -16.64 -4.41
N VAL A 44 9.72 -16.46 -5.41
CA VAL A 44 9.52 -15.19 -6.12
C VAL A 44 9.10 -14.03 -5.22
N VAL A 45 8.42 -14.29 -4.10
CA VAL A 45 8.02 -13.24 -3.16
C VAL A 45 9.23 -12.72 -2.40
N ALA A 46 10.12 -13.59 -1.93
CA ALA A 46 11.36 -13.18 -1.27
C ALA A 46 12.28 -12.39 -2.22
N ASP A 47 12.34 -12.77 -3.49
CA ASP A 47 13.10 -12.04 -4.52
C ASP A 47 12.52 -10.63 -4.72
N LEU A 48 11.19 -10.50 -4.82
CA LEU A 48 10.50 -9.22 -4.91
C LEU A 48 10.75 -8.33 -3.69
N GLU A 49 10.65 -8.89 -2.49
CA GLU A 49 10.92 -8.17 -1.24
C GLU A 49 12.36 -7.65 -1.18
N ALA A 50 13.33 -8.47 -1.58
CA ALA A 50 14.74 -8.07 -1.65
C ALA A 50 14.97 -6.94 -2.67
N GLU A 51 14.38 -7.05 -3.85
CA GLU A 51 14.46 -6.00 -4.88
C GLU A 51 13.84 -4.68 -4.39
N VAL A 52 12.63 -4.72 -3.85
CA VAL A 52 11.94 -3.53 -3.32
C VAL A 52 12.71 -2.89 -2.17
N ALA A 53 13.26 -3.70 -1.25
CA ALA A 53 14.13 -3.20 -0.20
C ALA A 53 15.35 -2.45 -0.77
N GLY A 54 15.98 -3.02 -1.80
CA GLY A 54 17.10 -2.42 -2.52
C GLY A 54 16.73 -1.10 -3.21
N VAL A 55 15.60 -1.06 -3.92
CA VAL A 55 15.08 0.13 -4.61
C VAL A 55 14.78 1.26 -3.62
N LEU A 56 14.21 0.93 -2.46
CA LEU A 56 13.84 1.91 -1.44
C LEU A 56 15.00 2.30 -0.52
N GLY A 57 16.14 1.59 -0.58
CA GLY A 57 17.25 1.78 0.36
C GLY A 57 16.89 1.44 1.80
N LEU A 58 15.91 0.55 1.99
CA LEU A 58 15.44 0.11 3.30
C LEU A 58 16.07 -1.24 3.67
N PRO A 59 16.25 -1.55 4.97
CA PRO A 59 16.89 -2.78 5.39
C PRO A 59 16.09 -4.05 5.05
N ALA A 60 14.77 -3.91 4.84
CA ALA A 60 13.87 -5.00 4.47
C ALA A 60 12.57 -4.45 3.86
N ALA A 61 11.88 -5.29 3.10
CA ALA A 61 10.50 -5.09 2.67
C ALA A 61 9.68 -6.35 2.97
N VAL A 62 8.36 -6.22 3.00
CA VAL A 62 7.44 -7.35 3.13
C VAL A 62 6.28 -7.16 2.16
N TYR A 63 5.95 -8.21 1.42
CA TYR A 63 4.81 -8.23 0.52
C TYR A 63 3.52 -8.44 1.32
N LEU A 64 2.51 -7.63 1.05
CA LEU A 64 1.17 -7.81 1.57
C LEU A 64 0.16 -7.79 0.42
N PRO A 65 -0.93 -8.56 0.52
CA PRO A 65 -1.92 -8.68 -0.56
C PRO A 65 -2.69 -7.37 -0.82
N SER A 66 -2.64 -6.39 0.09
CA SER A 66 -3.24 -5.07 -0.13
C SER A 66 -2.53 -3.95 0.65
N GLY A 67 -2.63 -2.73 0.12
CA GLY A 67 -2.17 -1.52 0.81
C GLY A 67 -2.96 -1.22 2.10
N VAL A 68 -4.22 -1.67 2.17
CA VAL A 68 -5.04 -1.60 3.40
C VAL A 68 -4.37 -2.42 4.50
N MET A 69 -4.09 -3.71 4.24
CA MET A 69 -3.45 -4.59 5.23
C MET A 69 -2.07 -4.06 5.64
N ALA A 70 -1.28 -3.59 4.66
CA ALA A 70 0.05 -3.04 4.91
C ALA A 70 0.02 -1.84 5.85
N GLN A 71 -0.81 -0.83 5.54
CA GLN A 71 -0.88 0.39 6.35
C GLN A 71 -1.43 0.10 7.75
N GLN A 72 -2.46 -0.75 7.88
CA GLN A 72 -3.00 -1.13 9.19
C GLN A 72 -1.95 -1.83 10.08
N ALA A 73 -1.16 -2.75 9.50
CA ALA A 73 -0.07 -3.41 10.21
C ALA A 73 1.00 -2.41 10.69
N VAL A 74 1.40 -1.47 9.83
CA VAL A 74 2.36 -0.41 10.16
C VAL A 74 1.84 0.47 11.31
N LEU A 75 0.60 0.96 11.22
CA LEU A 75 0.00 1.78 12.29
C LEU A 75 0.00 1.04 13.62
N ARG A 76 -0.40 -0.23 13.62
CA ARG A 76 -0.46 -1.04 14.84
C ARG A 76 0.93 -1.19 15.47
N VAL A 77 1.94 -1.55 14.67
CA VAL A 77 3.32 -1.70 15.15
C VAL A 77 3.85 -0.38 15.73
N HIS A 78 3.60 0.74 15.06
CA HIS A 78 4.06 2.05 15.54
C HIS A 78 3.32 2.51 16.80
N ALA A 79 2.00 2.30 16.87
CA ALA A 79 1.19 2.62 18.04
C ALA A 79 1.70 1.89 19.29
N ASP A 80 1.92 0.58 19.17
CA ASP A 80 2.42 -0.26 20.27
C ASP A 80 3.84 0.16 20.70
N ARG A 81 4.75 0.38 19.74
CA ARG A 81 6.13 0.83 20.03
C ARG A 81 6.20 2.20 20.70
N ARG A 82 5.25 3.09 20.42
CA ARG A 82 5.22 4.45 20.98
C ARG A 82 4.34 4.60 22.21
N GLY A 83 3.55 3.59 22.56
CA GLY A 83 2.53 3.68 23.61
C GLY A 83 1.45 4.72 23.31
N ARG A 84 1.17 4.99 22.03
CA ARG A 84 0.19 6.00 21.59
C ARG A 84 -0.86 5.35 20.72
N ARG A 85 -2.14 5.54 21.07
CA ARG A 85 -3.27 4.93 20.36
C ARG A 85 -3.91 5.85 19.32
N THR A 86 -3.53 7.13 19.30
CA THR A 86 -4.09 8.12 18.36
C THR A 86 -3.24 8.21 17.11
N VAL A 87 -3.89 8.14 15.95
CA VAL A 87 -3.29 8.36 14.62
C VAL A 87 -3.91 9.61 13.99
N LEU A 88 -3.12 10.36 13.22
CA LEU A 88 -3.54 11.62 12.59
C LEU A 88 -3.30 11.54 11.07
N PRO A 89 -4.19 10.86 10.33
CA PRO A 89 -4.14 10.84 8.88
C PRO A 89 -4.76 12.12 8.29
N HIS A 90 -4.44 12.44 7.05
CA HIS A 90 -5.21 13.44 6.30
C HIS A 90 -6.68 12.98 6.15
N PRO A 91 -7.69 13.86 6.29
CA PRO A 91 -9.11 13.47 6.19
C PRO A 91 -9.49 12.80 4.87
N GLU A 92 -8.81 13.18 3.78
CA GLU A 92 -9.00 12.59 2.44
C GLU A 92 -8.09 11.39 2.14
N SER A 93 -7.35 10.88 3.12
CA SER A 93 -6.53 9.68 2.92
C SER A 93 -7.39 8.45 2.66
N HIS A 94 -6.83 7.48 1.93
CA HIS A 94 -7.49 6.21 1.67
C HIS A 94 -7.90 5.51 2.97
N LEU A 95 -7.01 5.53 3.97
CA LEU A 95 -7.24 5.02 5.31
C LEU A 95 -8.48 5.63 5.97
N ALA A 96 -8.66 6.94 5.87
CA ALA A 96 -9.81 7.62 6.48
C ALA A 96 -11.12 7.38 5.72
N ARG A 97 -11.08 7.31 4.38
CA ARG A 97 -12.30 7.32 3.54
C ARG A 97 -12.74 5.97 3.00
N HIS A 98 -11.82 5.02 2.85
CA HIS A 98 -12.01 3.84 2.00
C HIS A 98 -11.68 2.52 2.69
N GLU A 99 -11.42 2.54 4.00
CA GLU A 99 -11.02 1.36 4.78
C GLU A 99 -11.99 1.03 5.94
N GLU A 100 -13.25 1.48 5.85
CA GLU A 100 -14.33 1.12 6.80
C GLU A 100 -13.96 1.31 8.29
N GLN A 101 -13.20 2.36 8.60
CA GLN A 101 -12.75 2.64 9.97
C GLN A 101 -11.96 1.46 10.59
N ALA A 102 -11.16 0.78 9.77
CA ALA A 102 -10.33 -0.36 10.18
C ALA A 102 -9.37 -0.04 11.35
N PRO A 103 -8.71 1.13 11.44
CA PRO A 103 -7.84 1.45 12.58
C PRO A 103 -8.57 1.33 13.93
N GLU A 104 -9.79 1.85 14.01
CA GLU A 104 -10.63 1.81 15.20
C GLU A 104 -11.14 0.39 15.45
N ARG A 105 -11.70 -0.25 14.42
CA ARG A 105 -12.42 -1.53 14.57
C ARG A 105 -11.50 -2.72 14.82
N LEU A 106 -10.34 -2.78 14.17
CA LEU A 106 -9.44 -3.92 14.24
C LEU A 106 -8.33 -3.73 15.26
N HIS A 107 -7.93 -2.48 15.52
CA HIS A 107 -6.76 -2.18 16.34
C HIS A 107 -7.07 -1.35 17.58
N GLY A 108 -8.31 -0.85 17.72
CA GLY A 108 -8.73 0.03 18.82
C GLY A 108 -7.97 1.34 18.84
N LEU A 109 -7.46 1.79 17.70
CA LEU A 109 -6.82 3.09 17.56
C LEU A 109 -7.90 4.17 17.52
N SER A 110 -7.50 5.41 17.79
CA SER A 110 -8.37 6.57 17.61
C SER A 110 -7.86 7.40 16.44
N VAL A 111 -8.69 7.64 15.44
CA VAL A 111 -8.37 8.57 14.36
C VAL A 111 -8.73 9.97 14.85
N GLY A 112 -7.72 10.81 15.05
CA GLY A 112 -7.94 12.21 15.39
C GLY A 112 -8.22 13.04 14.14
N ASP A 113 -8.94 14.13 14.31
CA ASP A 113 -9.26 15.06 13.23
C ASP A 113 -8.06 15.96 12.93
N ALA A 114 -7.26 15.57 11.93
CA ALA A 114 -6.17 16.41 11.43
C ALA A 114 -6.74 17.49 10.51
N THR A 115 -7.43 18.48 11.08
CA THR A 115 -7.69 19.76 10.39
C THR A 115 -6.41 20.59 10.24
N MET A 116 -5.34 20.24 10.96
CA MET A 116 -4.01 20.72 10.67
C MET A 116 -3.51 20.03 9.40
N ALA A 117 -3.48 20.78 8.29
CA ALA A 117 -2.40 20.61 7.35
C ALA A 117 -1.13 20.43 8.18
N LEU A 118 -0.47 19.28 8.06
CA LEU A 118 0.86 19.09 8.64
C LEU A 118 1.65 20.32 8.26
N ARG A 119 2.12 21.06 9.26
CA ARG A 119 2.85 22.28 8.95
C ARG A 119 4.10 21.85 8.19
N ASP A 120 4.51 22.70 7.28
CA ASP A 120 5.63 22.40 6.38
C ASP A 120 6.90 21.97 7.14
N ASP A 121 7.12 22.50 8.36
CA ASP A 121 8.18 22.07 9.28
C ASP A 121 7.97 20.65 9.84
N GLU A 122 6.75 20.25 10.16
CA GLU A 122 6.42 18.88 10.60
C GLU A 122 6.64 17.87 9.47
N VAL A 123 6.24 18.22 8.24
CA VAL A 123 6.49 17.40 7.04
C VAL A 123 7.99 17.30 6.77
N ARG A 124 8.72 18.43 6.76
CA ARG A 124 10.17 18.44 6.55
C ARG A 124 10.92 17.67 7.63
N THR A 125 10.46 17.74 8.89
CA THR A 125 11.05 16.98 10.00
C THR A 125 10.83 15.48 9.81
N ALA A 126 9.62 15.07 9.44
CA ALA A 126 9.33 13.67 9.13
C ALA A 126 10.14 13.17 7.92
N VAL A 127 10.27 13.98 6.87
CA VAL A 127 11.08 13.66 5.67
C VAL A 127 12.57 13.60 5.98
N ALA A 128 13.10 14.53 6.79
CA ALA A 128 14.50 14.50 7.22
C ALA A 128 14.81 13.30 8.12
N ALA A 129 13.86 12.89 8.97
CA ALA A 129 13.97 11.69 9.80
C ALA A 129 13.95 10.38 9.00
N LEU A 130 13.47 10.41 7.75
CA LEU A 130 13.49 9.27 6.82
C LEU A 130 14.83 9.11 6.08
N GLY A 131 15.78 10.02 6.25
CA GLY A 131 17.18 9.85 5.83
C GLY A 131 17.38 9.69 4.31
N ARG A 132 17.74 10.79 3.65
CA ARG A 132 18.70 10.74 2.54
C ARG A 132 20.02 11.29 3.05
#